data_AF-A0A349WZN6-F1
#
_entry.id   AF-A0A349WZN6-F1
#
_cell.length_a   1.000
_cell.length_b   1.000
_cell.length_c   1.000
_cell.angle_alpha   90.00
_cell.angle_beta   90.00
_cell.angle_gamma   90.00
#
_symmetry.space_group_name_H-M   'P 1'
#
loop_
_entity.id
_entity.type
_entity.pdbx_description
1 polymer ?
#
loop_
_entity_poly.entity_id
_entity_poly.type
_entity_poly.pdbx_seq_one_letter_code
_entity_poly.pdbx_strand_id
1 'polypeptide(L)'
;MAGRKQKKKEGWSIAIVIAIILFASLFLIIRSAPEQIIAFSEDRVVQVEGVTRSSGFIEIQRLNGIEKSVRYLLSPVYEISLIGHGTIQNGELRFFFERKEENSAAQDIILYTFNNETLDWEPIVSFFDFSTQTFTVPLEFSGSLLVAVGSRAKGE
;
A
#
# COMPACT_ATOMS: atom_id res chain seq x y z
N MET A 1 45.38 3.87 -48.74
CA MET A 1 44.15 4.62 -48.37
C MET A 1 43.25 3.73 -47.52
N ALA A 2 43.46 3.63 -46.20
CA ALA A 2 42.64 2.74 -45.33
C ALA A 2 42.29 3.32 -43.94
N GLY A 3 42.86 4.46 -43.53
CA GLY A 3 42.62 5.03 -42.18
C GLY A 3 41.37 5.90 -42.03
N ARG A 4 40.68 6.26 -43.11
CA ARG A 4 39.55 7.22 -43.06
C ARG A 4 38.19 6.59 -42.70
N LYS A 5 38.02 5.27 -42.88
CA LYS A 5 36.75 4.58 -42.58
C LYS A 5 36.58 4.23 -41.09
N GLN A 6 37.67 4.04 -40.34
CA GLN A 6 37.61 3.66 -38.92
C GLN A 6 37.19 4.83 -38.01
N LYS A 7 37.78 6.03 -38.18
CA LYS A 7 37.41 7.23 -37.41
C LYS A 7 35.93 7.62 -37.51
N LYS A 8 35.28 7.32 -38.65
CA LYS A 8 33.87 7.65 -38.89
C LYS A 8 32.92 6.72 -38.11
N LYS A 9 33.31 5.46 -37.89
CA LYS A 9 32.56 4.51 -37.07
C LYS A 9 32.68 4.81 -35.58
N GLU A 10 33.87 5.19 -35.10
CA GLU A 10 34.09 5.56 -33.70
C GLU A 10 33.27 6.80 -33.29
N GLY A 11 33.23 7.83 -34.14
CA GLY A 11 32.44 9.04 -33.87
C GLY A 11 30.93 8.79 -33.83
N TRP A 12 30.42 7.85 -34.64
CA TRP A 12 29.01 7.43 -34.61
C TRP A 12 28.67 6.65 -33.35
N SER A 13 29.54 5.74 -32.91
CA SER A 13 29.33 5.00 -31.66
C SER A 13 29.30 5.94 -30.45
N ILE A 14 30.21 6.92 -30.39
CA ILE A 14 30.22 7.91 -29.31
C ILE A 14 28.95 8.77 -29.33
N ALA A 15 28.51 9.22 -30.51
CA ALA A 15 27.28 10.01 -30.64
C ALA A 15 26.03 9.24 -30.18
N ILE A 16 25.94 7.94 -30.47
CA ILE A 16 24.84 7.09 -30.02
C ILE A 16 24.85 6.93 -28.50
N VAL A 17 26.02 6.69 -27.90
CA VAL A 17 26.15 6.57 -26.44
C VAL A 17 25.73 7.88 -25.75
N ILE A 18 26.17 9.03 -26.27
CA ILE A 18 25.76 10.34 -25.76
C ILE A 18 24.25 10.55 -25.89
N ALA A 19 23.66 10.19 -27.03
CA ALA A 19 22.21 10.29 -27.23
C ALA A 19 21.43 9.42 -26.24
N ILE A 20 21.89 8.20 -25.95
CA ILE A 20 21.26 7.32 -24.95
C ILE A 20 21.37 7.93 -23.56
N ILE A 21 22.54 8.45 -23.18
CA ILE A 21 22.75 9.10 -21.87
C ILE A 21 21.83 10.32 -21.73
N LEU A 22 21.73 11.16 -22.77
CA LEU A 22 20.83 12.32 -22.77
C LEU A 22 19.36 11.91 -22.68
N PHE A 23 18.93 10.89 -23.44
CA PHE A 23 17.56 10.38 -23.38
C PHE A 23 17.25 9.78 -22.00
N ALA A 24 18.14 8.97 -21.45
CA ALA A 24 17.98 8.40 -20.11
C ALA A 24 17.91 9.49 -19.04
N SER A 25 18.76 10.52 -19.15
CA SER A 25 18.76 11.66 -18.23
C SER A 25 17.47 12.48 -18.33
N LEU A 26 16.98 12.71 -19.55
CA LEU A 26 15.69 13.38 -19.78
C LEU A 26 14.52 12.56 -19.22
N PHE A 27 14.57 11.24 -19.33
CA PHE A 27 13.56 10.34 -18.77
C PHE A 27 13.50 10.39 -17.25
N LEU A 28 14.64 10.62 -16.58
CA LEU A 28 14.69 10.83 -15.13
C LEU A 28 14.05 12.16 -14.70
N ILE A 29 14.13 13.20 -15.53
CA ILE A 29 13.54 14.51 -15.26
C ILE A 29 12.01 14.51 -15.46
N ILE A 30 11.50 13.70 -16.40
CA ILE A 30 10.07 13.62 -16.71
C ILE A 30 9.29 12.71 -15.75
N ARG A 31 9.97 11.85 -14.97
CA ARG A 31 9.29 11.03 -13.95
C ARG A 31 8.71 11.93 -12.87
N SER A 32 7.40 11.84 -12.67
CA SER A 32 6.71 12.45 -11.54
C SER A 32 7.42 12.12 -10.22
N ALA A 33 7.62 13.15 -9.41
CA ALA A 33 8.26 12.99 -8.11
C ALA A 33 7.40 12.08 -7.21
N PRO A 34 8.02 11.27 -6.35
CA PRO A 34 7.28 10.54 -5.33
C PRO A 34 6.60 11.54 -4.37
N GLU A 35 5.31 11.33 -4.12
CA GLU A 35 4.48 12.09 -3.19
C GLU A 35 4.14 11.19 -2.00
N GLN A 36 4.34 11.71 -0.78
CA GLN A 36 3.91 11.04 0.45
C GLN A 36 2.42 11.35 0.67
N ILE A 37 1.64 10.31 0.92
CA ILE A 37 0.21 10.43 1.24
C ILE A 37 -0.01 9.89 2.65
N ILE A 38 -0.83 10.62 3.40
CA ILE A 38 -1.33 10.20 4.71
C ILE A 38 -2.83 10.46 4.74
N ALA A 39 -3.61 9.45 5.08
CA ALA A 39 -5.05 9.56 5.25
C ALA A 39 -5.51 8.86 6.54
N PHE A 40 -6.63 9.34 7.07
CA PHE A 40 -7.26 8.81 8.27
C PHE A 40 -8.72 8.51 7.98
N SER A 41 -9.26 7.47 8.60
CA SER A 41 -10.70 7.27 8.67
C SER A 41 -11.36 8.42 9.45
N GLU A 42 -12.64 8.65 9.20
CA GLU A 42 -13.41 9.70 9.88
C GLU A 42 -13.39 9.55 11.42
N ASP A 43 -13.44 8.31 11.91
CA ASP A 43 -13.36 7.97 13.34
C ASP A 43 -11.93 7.83 13.89
N ARG A 44 -10.90 8.07 13.05
CA ARG A 44 -9.47 7.99 13.38
C ARG A 44 -8.98 6.64 13.88
N VAL A 45 -9.75 5.58 13.63
CA VAL A 45 -9.38 4.20 13.95
C VAL A 45 -8.38 3.64 12.93
N VAL A 46 -8.48 4.07 11.67
CA VAL A 46 -7.60 3.60 10.59
C VAL A 46 -6.77 4.76 10.05
N GLN A 47 -5.48 4.51 9.83
CA GLN A 47 -4.58 5.39 9.12
C GLN A 47 -3.88 4.62 8.01
N VAL A 48 -3.72 5.26 6.86
CA VAL A 48 -2.87 4.76 5.78
C VAL A 48 -1.81 5.80 5.46
N GLU A 49 -0.58 5.36 5.40
CA GLU A 49 0.58 6.14 4.99
C GLU A 49 1.29 5.43 3.85
N GLY A 50 1.90 6.16 2.92
CA GLY A 50 2.73 5.57 1.88
C GLY A 50 3.20 6.57 0.83
N VAL A 51 3.82 6.06 -0.22
CA VAL A 51 4.34 6.86 -1.32
C VAL A 51 3.69 6.46 -2.63
N THR A 52 3.28 7.44 -3.41
CA THR A 52 2.82 7.26 -4.79
C THR A 52 3.64 8.10 -5.76
N ARG A 53 3.69 7.73 -7.04
CA ARG A 53 4.33 8.52 -8.11
C ARG A 53 3.32 9.24 -8.99
N SER A 54 2.05 9.11 -8.68
CA SER A 54 0.95 9.71 -9.40
C SER A 54 0.15 10.57 -8.44
N SER A 55 -0.31 11.73 -8.88
CA SER A 55 -1.28 12.51 -8.11
C SER A 55 -2.47 11.63 -7.76
N GLY A 56 -2.64 11.33 -6.47
CA GLY A 56 -3.72 10.51 -5.97
C GLY A 56 -3.98 10.84 -4.52
N PHE A 57 -5.18 10.53 -4.06
CA PHE A 57 -5.53 10.66 -2.65
C PHE A 57 -6.16 9.36 -2.17
N ILE A 58 -6.01 9.10 -0.87
CA ILE A 58 -6.60 7.93 -0.24
C ILE A 58 -7.93 8.35 0.37
N GLU A 59 -8.96 7.60 0.03
CA GLU A 59 -10.26 7.66 0.68
C GLU A 59 -10.42 6.44 1.57
N ILE A 60 -10.89 6.64 2.81
CA ILE A 60 -11.13 5.56 3.77
C ILE A 60 -12.59 5.63 4.17
N GLN A 61 -13.38 4.67 3.70
CA GLN A 61 -14.81 4.56 3.99
C GLN A 61 -15.05 3.50 5.05
N ARG A 62 -15.86 3.84 6.05
CA ARG A 62 -16.32 2.89 7.07
C ARG A 62 -17.61 2.21 6.59
N LEU A 63 -17.56 0.90 6.43
CA LEU A 63 -18.68 0.07 6.01
C LEU A 63 -19.24 -0.70 7.21
N ASN A 64 -20.56 -0.55 7.44
CA ASN A 64 -21.27 -1.21 8.53
C ASN A 64 -22.15 -2.33 8.00
N GLY A 65 -22.23 -3.45 8.72
CA GLY A 65 -23.13 -4.56 8.40
C GLY A 65 -22.54 -5.66 7.52
N ILE A 66 -21.33 -5.50 7.01
CA ILE A 66 -20.61 -6.54 6.24
C ILE A 66 -20.26 -7.71 7.15
N GLU A 67 -19.84 -7.42 8.38
CA GLU A 67 -19.48 -8.38 9.42
C GLU A 67 -20.59 -9.38 9.74
N LYS A 68 -21.86 -9.01 9.51
CA LYS A 68 -23.00 -9.92 9.72
C LYS A 68 -22.99 -11.11 8.76
N SER A 69 -22.31 -10.98 7.64
CA SER A 69 -22.20 -12.03 6.61
C SER A 69 -21.03 -12.97 6.86
N VAL A 70 -20.08 -12.60 7.74
CA VAL A 70 -18.84 -13.37 8.00
C VAL A 70 -18.61 -13.52 9.50
N ARG A 71 -18.78 -14.74 10.01
CA ARG A 71 -18.91 -15.04 11.45
C ARG A 71 -17.78 -14.52 12.33
N TYR A 72 -16.54 -14.50 11.83
CA TYR A 72 -15.35 -14.15 12.62
C TYR A 72 -14.92 -12.69 12.45
N LEU A 73 -15.54 -11.92 11.56
CA LEU A 73 -15.26 -10.50 11.42
C LEU A 73 -15.98 -9.70 12.50
N LEU A 74 -15.32 -8.66 12.97
CA LEU A 74 -15.81 -7.69 13.93
C LEU A 74 -16.14 -6.40 13.18
N SER A 75 -17.20 -5.72 13.62
CA SER A 75 -17.57 -4.41 13.09
C SER A 75 -16.59 -3.34 13.58
N PRO A 76 -16.22 -2.35 12.76
CA PRO A 76 -16.59 -2.13 11.36
C PRO A 76 -15.56 -2.69 10.34
N VAL A 77 -15.98 -2.81 9.09
CA VAL A 77 -15.09 -3.03 7.93
C VAL A 77 -14.71 -1.67 7.33
N TYR A 78 -13.51 -1.54 6.80
CA TYR A 78 -13.07 -0.33 6.09
C TYR A 78 -12.73 -0.66 4.63
N GLU A 79 -13.20 0.19 3.72
CA GLU A 79 -12.71 0.24 2.35
C GLU A 79 -11.69 1.37 2.22
N ILE A 80 -10.49 1.00 1.80
CA ILE A 80 -9.39 1.92 1.52
C ILE A 80 -9.24 2.00 0.01
N SER A 81 -9.49 3.16 -0.56
CA SER A 81 -9.49 3.37 -2.00
C SER A 81 -8.45 4.42 -2.39
N LEU A 82 -7.58 4.08 -3.33
CA LEU A 82 -6.69 5.02 -3.97
C LEU A 82 -7.43 5.66 -5.16
N ILE A 83 -7.85 6.91 -5.00
CA ILE A 83 -8.52 7.66 -6.06
C ILE A 83 -7.48 8.25 -6.99
N GLY A 84 -7.44 7.75 -8.22
CA GLY A 84 -6.48 8.14 -9.25
C GLY A 84 -5.86 6.94 -9.97
N HIS A 85 -4.82 7.18 -10.76
CA HIS A 85 -4.08 6.12 -11.45
C HIS A 85 -2.75 5.91 -10.75
N GLY A 86 -2.58 4.83 -9.97
CA GLY A 86 -1.30 4.57 -9.32
C GLY A 86 -1.31 3.34 -8.41
N THR A 87 -0.22 3.23 -7.67
CA THR A 87 0.00 2.19 -6.66
C THR A 87 0.65 2.84 -5.46
N ILE A 88 0.20 2.51 -4.26
CA ILE A 88 0.90 2.87 -3.04
C ILE A 88 2.04 1.87 -2.83
N GLN A 89 3.24 2.40 -2.66
CA GLN A 89 4.46 1.64 -2.41
C GLN A 89 5.02 1.99 -1.04
N ASN A 90 5.68 1.01 -0.40
CA ASN A 90 6.24 1.15 0.95
C ASN A 90 5.19 1.75 1.92
N GLY A 91 3.94 1.31 1.80
CA GLY A 91 2.86 1.82 2.60
C GLY A 91 2.76 1.11 3.94
N GLU A 92 2.09 1.77 4.88
CA GLU A 92 1.71 1.23 6.16
C GLU A 92 0.25 1.52 6.43
N LEU A 93 -0.48 0.48 6.79
CA LEU A 93 -1.82 0.55 7.34
C LEU A 93 -1.73 0.39 8.87
N ARG A 94 -2.31 1.33 9.59
CA ARG A 94 -2.36 1.31 11.06
C ARG A 94 -3.80 1.28 11.54
N PHE A 95 -4.07 0.39 12.49
CA PHE A 95 -5.34 0.31 13.22
C PHE A 95 -5.10 0.66 14.69
N PHE A 96 -5.78 1.70 15.17
CA PHE A 96 -5.72 2.19 16.54
C PHE A 96 -6.85 1.61 17.37
N PHE A 97 -6.52 1.05 18.52
CA PHE A 97 -7.50 0.53 19.47
C PHE A 97 -7.56 1.41 20.71
N GLU A 98 -8.77 1.71 21.16
CA GLU A 98 -8.95 2.32 22.47
C GLU A 98 -8.40 1.35 23.52
N ARG A 99 -7.58 1.86 24.45
CA ARG A 99 -7.12 1.12 25.63
C ARG A 99 -8.30 0.87 26.56
N LYS A 100 -9.22 -0.01 26.18
CA LYS A 100 -10.24 -0.55 27.07
C LYS A 100 -9.64 -1.76 27.79
N GLU A 101 -9.93 -1.81 29.08
CA GLU A 101 -9.27 -2.65 30.07
C GLU A 101 -9.19 -4.13 29.64
N GLU A 102 -8.02 -4.71 29.93
CA GLU A 102 -7.58 -6.11 29.75
C GLU A 102 -6.86 -6.47 28.43
N ASN A 103 -5.55 -6.69 28.60
CA ASN A 103 -4.58 -7.29 27.68
C ASN A 103 -4.98 -8.64 27.04
N SER A 104 -6.16 -9.20 27.37
CA SER A 104 -6.64 -10.49 26.88
C SER A 104 -7.36 -10.38 25.52
N ALA A 105 -8.11 -9.29 25.28
CA ALA A 105 -8.91 -9.15 24.06
C ALA A 105 -8.04 -8.85 22.82
N ALA A 106 -6.97 -8.06 22.96
CA ALA A 106 -6.12 -7.69 21.84
C ALA A 106 -5.28 -8.85 21.27
N GLN A 107 -4.97 -9.87 22.09
CA GLN A 107 -4.21 -11.05 21.64
C GLN A 107 -5.06 -11.99 20.78
N ASP A 108 -6.39 -11.95 20.93
CA ASP A 108 -7.33 -12.74 20.15
C ASP A 108 -7.79 -12.01 18.87
N ILE A 109 -7.25 -10.82 18.58
CA ILE A 109 -7.59 -10.02 17.39
C ILE A 109 -6.61 -10.31 16.24
N ILE A 110 -7.16 -10.45 15.04
CA ILE A 110 -6.43 -10.58 13.77
C ILE A 110 -6.99 -9.56 12.77
N LEU A 111 -6.13 -9.01 11.92
CA LEU A 111 -6.55 -8.21 10.77
C LEU A 111 -6.78 -9.11 9.55
N TYR A 112 -7.86 -8.84 8.81
CA TYR A 112 -8.24 -9.55 7.61
C TYR A 112 -8.31 -8.60 6.42
N THR A 113 -7.96 -9.10 5.24
CA THR A 113 -8.23 -8.45 3.95
C THR A 113 -9.15 -9.32 3.13
N PHE A 114 -9.99 -8.69 2.31
CA PHE A 114 -10.71 -9.44 1.28
C PHE A 114 -9.79 -9.72 0.09
N ASN A 115 -9.68 -10.99 -0.30
CA ASN A 115 -8.93 -11.41 -1.48
C ASN A 115 -9.89 -11.59 -2.66
N ASN A 116 -9.72 -10.77 -3.70
CA ASN A 116 -10.59 -10.78 -4.88
C ASN A 116 -10.42 -12.02 -5.77
N GLU A 117 -9.32 -12.76 -5.64
CA GLU A 117 -9.07 -13.98 -6.42
C GLU A 117 -9.78 -15.19 -5.80
N THR A 118 -9.66 -15.34 -4.48
CA THR A 118 -10.31 -16.42 -3.72
C THR A 118 -11.74 -16.10 -3.32
N LEU A 119 -12.13 -14.82 -3.40
CA LEU A 119 -13.40 -14.26 -2.96
C LEU A 119 -13.69 -14.55 -1.48
N ASP A 120 -12.64 -14.56 -0.66
CA ASP A 120 -12.72 -14.83 0.78
C ASP A 120 -11.86 -13.84 1.58
N TRP A 121 -12.10 -13.80 2.89
CA TRP A 121 -11.34 -13.01 3.84
C TRP A 121 -10.13 -13.79 4.34
N GLU A 122 -8.95 -13.22 4.15
CA GLU A 122 -7.69 -13.84 4.49
C GLU A 122 -6.98 -13.04 5.59
N PRO A 123 -6.34 -13.71 6.57
CA PRO A 123 -5.60 -13.01 7.61
C PRO A 123 -4.39 -12.31 7.00
N ILE A 124 -4.18 -11.06 7.42
CA ILE A 124 -3.02 -10.26 7.02
C ILE A 124 -1.93 -10.38 8.08
N VAL A 125 -0.68 -10.47 7.64
CA VAL A 125 0.46 -10.38 8.54
C VAL A 125 0.54 -8.96 9.12
N SER A 126 0.35 -8.86 10.42
CA SER A 126 0.34 -7.59 11.16
C SER A 126 1.22 -7.67 12.40
N PHE A 127 1.81 -6.53 12.79
CA PHE A 127 2.53 -6.37 14.04
C PHE A 127 1.71 -5.55 15.04
N PHE A 128 1.57 -6.02 16.28
CA PHE A 128 0.89 -5.28 17.34
C PHE A 128 1.90 -4.60 18.28
N ASP A 129 1.81 -3.29 18.40
CA ASP A 129 2.53 -2.52 19.40
C ASP A 129 1.64 -2.26 20.63
N PHE A 130 1.97 -2.91 21.74
CA PHE A 130 1.27 -2.77 23.02
C PHE A 130 1.35 -1.35 23.61
N SER A 131 2.41 -0.61 23.28
CA SER A 131 2.66 0.74 23.83
C SER A 131 1.67 1.73 23.25
N THR A 132 1.47 1.65 21.94
CA THR A 132 0.56 2.53 21.17
C THR A 132 -0.81 1.91 20.92
N GLN A 133 -1.02 0.65 21.30
CA GLN A 133 -2.25 -0.12 21.01
C GLN A 133 -2.59 -0.11 19.52
N THR A 134 -1.57 -0.28 18.69
CA THR A 134 -1.68 -0.16 17.23
C THR A 134 -1.30 -1.46 16.54
N PHE A 135 -2.14 -1.92 15.62
CA PHE A 135 -1.72 -2.92 14.64
C PHE A 135 -1.15 -2.22 13.41
N THR A 136 0.03 -2.63 12.97
CA THR A 136 0.70 -2.13 11.75
C THR A 136 0.81 -3.24 10.72
N VAL A 137 0.42 -2.91 9.49
CA VAL A 137 0.45 -3.81 8.33
C VAL A 137 1.25 -3.13 7.22
N PRO A 138 2.36 -3.73 6.76
CA PRO A 138 3.00 -3.30 5.52
C PRO A 138 2.03 -3.47 4.35
N LEU A 139 1.87 -2.43 3.54
CA LEU A 139 0.86 -2.43 2.49
C LEU A 139 1.42 -1.93 1.16
N GLU A 140 1.11 -2.67 0.10
CA GLU A 140 1.22 -2.21 -1.28
C GLU A 140 -0.08 -2.57 -2.00
N PHE A 141 -0.74 -1.57 -2.61
CA PHE A 141 -2.01 -1.82 -3.30
C PHE A 141 -2.28 -0.79 -4.39
N SER A 142 -3.15 -1.18 -5.32
CA SER A 142 -3.74 -0.32 -6.35
C SER A 142 -5.25 -0.51 -6.37
N GLY A 143 -6.01 0.55 -6.56
CA GLY A 143 -7.48 0.49 -6.55
C GLY A 143 -8.01 0.52 -5.12
N SER A 144 -8.83 -0.46 -4.74
CA SER A 144 -9.43 -0.56 -3.41
C SER A 144 -9.02 -1.83 -2.65
N LEU A 145 -9.01 -1.71 -1.33
CA LEU A 145 -8.72 -2.77 -0.38
C LEU A 145 -9.76 -2.76 0.72
N LEU A 146 -10.38 -3.90 0.98
CA LEU A 146 -11.25 -4.08 2.13
C LEU A 146 -10.46 -4.68 3.28
N VAL A 147 -10.49 -4.02 4.43
CA VAL A 147 -9.80 -4.45 5.64
C VAL A 147 -10.75 -4.49 6.82
N ALA A 148 -10.60 -5.51 7.65
CA ALA A 148 -11.46 -5.74 8.79
C ALA A 148 -10.65 -6.25 9.97
N VAL A 149 -11.19 -6.00 11.16
CA VAL A 149 -10.73 -6.65 12.39
C VAL A 149 -11.56 -7.91 12.56
N GLY A 150 -10.95 -9.01 13.01
CA GLY A 150 -11.65 -10.26 13.30
C GLY A 150 -11.10 -10.93 14.55
N SER A 151 -11.81 -11.93 15.04
CA SER A 151 -11.30 -12.81 16.09
C SER A 151 -10.49 -13.95 15.47
N ARG A 152 -9.36 -14.32 16.08
CA ARG A 152 -8.69 -15.58 15.79
C ARG A 152 -9.69 -16.71 16.02
N ALA A 153 -10.06 -17.42 14.95
CA ALA A 153 -10.96 -18.56 15.07
C ALA A 153 -10.37 -19.55 16.07
N LYS A 154 -11.02 -19.71 17.24
CA LYS A 154 -10.65 -20.73 18.22
C LYS A 154 -11.05 -22.08 17.64
N GLY A 155 -10.13 -22.74 16.93
CA GLY A 155 -10.25 -24.16 16.56
C GLY A 155 -10.35 -24.45 15.06
N GLU A 156 -9.26 -24.26 14.34
CA GLU A 156 -8.76 -25.28 13.41
C GLU A 156 -7.46 -25.86 13.96
#